data_AF-A0A392QG24-F1
#
_entry.id   AF-A0A392QG24-F1
#
_cell.length_a   1.000
_cell.length_b   1.000
_cell.length_c   1.000
_cell.angle_alpha   90.00
_cell.angle_beta   90.00
_cell.angle_gamma   90.00
#
_symmetry.space_group_name_H-M   'P 1'
#
loop_
_entity.id
_entity.type
_entity.pdbx_description
1 polymer ?
#
loop_
_entity_poly.entity_id
_entity_poly.type
_entity_poly.pdbx_seq_one_letter_code
_entity_poly.pdbx_strand_id
1 'polypeptide(L)'
;ISDSIAKSVLWIDTAAGVWKNLRIRFSQSDIFRISDLQEDLYRFRQGTLDVSDYFTQLKVYWDELENYRPIPHCKCSIPCSCGGIASVRAYREQDYVIRFLKGLNERFSHSKSQIMMMNPLPDIDHAFSLIIQQEREMLGPNSDSSLEATSDSAMALQVNSNYHNSNGRGGFNNKGKGSSSSKGGNRLCTHCG
;
A
#
# COMPACT_ATOMS: atom_id res chain seq x y z
N ILE A 1 -17.41 14.67 31.38
CA ILE A 1 -16.90 14.01 32.61
C ILE A 1 -18.11 13.68 33.47
N SER A 2 -18.29 12.44 33.90
CA SER A 2 -19.42 12.09 34.76
C SER A 2 -19.27 12.74 36.14
N ASP A 3 -20.38 13.05 36.80
CA ASP A 3 -20.41 13.63 38.15
C ASP A 3 -19.67 12.74 39.18
N SER A 4 -19.70 11.42 38.98
CA SER A 4 -18.94 10.46 39.77
C SER A 4 -17.41 10.59 39.63
N ILE A 5 -16.92 10.88 38.41
CA ILE A 5 -15.50 11.10 38.15
C ILE A 5 -15.05 12.40 38.81
N ALA A 6 -15.83 13.48 38.66
CA ALA A 6 -15.54 14.78 39.28
C ALA A 6 -15.45 14.69 40.82
N LYS A 7 -16.38 13.99 41.47
CA LYS A 7 -16.36 13.72 42.91
C LYS A 7 -15.15 12.90 43.37
N SER A 8 -14.63 12.03 42.51
CA SER A 8 -13.48 11.19 42.88
C SER A 8 -12.13 11.90 42.87
N VAL A 9 -12.03 13.04 42.18
CA VAL A 9 -10.79 13.82 42.04
C VAL A 9 -10.83 15.15 42.79
N LEU A 10 -11.97 15.47 43.41
CA LEU A 10 -12.26 16.72 44.14
C LEU A 10 -11.26 17.03 45.27
N TRP A 11 -10.65 15.99 45.85
CA TRP A 11 -9.70 16.09 46.97
C TRP A 11 -8.25 15.84 46.57
N ILE A 12 -7.92 15.91 45.28
CA ILE A 12 -6.55 15.73 44.81
C ILE A 12 -5.95 17.10 44.45
N ASP A 13 -4.98 17.52 45.26
CA ASP A 13 -4.45 18.90 45.23
C ASP A 13 -3.54 19.20 44.04
N THR A 14 -3.23 18.21 43.20
CA THR A 14 -2.33 18.37 42.05
C THR A 14 -2.95 17.80 40.78
N ALA A 15 -2.82 18.53 39.68
CA ALA A 15 -3.21 18.04 38.35
C ALA A 15 -2.51 16.70 38.01
N ALA A 16 -1.26 16.54 38.42
CA ALA A 16 -0.52 15.28 38.28
C ALA A 16 -1.14 14.13 39.09
N GLY A 17 -1.60 14.40 40.31
CA GLY A 17 -2.30 13.43 41.15
C GLY A 17 -3.66 13.05 40.56
N VAL A 18 -4.42 14.02 40.06
CA VAL A 18 -5.70 13.79 39.36
C VAL A 18 -5.45 12.88 38.16
N TRP A 19 -4.46 13.19 37.34
CA TRP A 19 -4.11 12.40 36.16
C TRP A 19 -3.66 10.99 36.51
N LYS A 20 -2.85 10.84 37.58
CA LYS A 20 -2.43 9.52 38.08
C LYS A 20 -3.62 8.71 38.59
N ASN A 21 -4.56 9.31 39.31
CA ASN A 21 -5.74 8.62 39.84
C ASN A 21 -6.68 8.16 38.71
N LEU A 22 -6.97 9.06 37.76
CA LEU A 22 -7.75 8.74 36.57
C LEU A 22 -7.09 7.64 35.76
N ARG A 23 -5.77 7.74 35.53
CA ARG A 23 -5.00 6.70 34.85
C ARG A 23 -5.14 5.36 35.59
N ILE A 24 -4.90 5.28 36.89
CA ILE A 24 -4.98 4.00 37.62
C ILE A 24 -6.38 3.36 37.52
N ARG A 25 -7.45 4.15 37.63
CA ARG A 25 -8.82 3.63 37.60
C ARG A 25 -9.28 3.24 36.21
N PHE A 26 -8.92 4.01 35.19
CA PHE A 26 -9.44 3.85 33.84
C PHE A 26 -8.40 3.25 32.87
N SER A 27 -7.17 2.97 33.31
CA SER A 27 -6.19 2.27 32.47
C SER A 27 -6.35 0.75 32.45
N GLN A 28 -7.14 0.17 33.36
CA GLN A 28 -7.43 -1.27 33.31
C GLN A 28 -8.27 -1.61 32.06
N SER A 29 -9.20 -0.72 31.68
CA SER A 29 -9.89 -0.81 30.39
C SER A 29 -8.93 -0.69 29.22
N ASP A 30 -7.79 -0.01 29.36
CA ASP A 30 -6.81 0.11 28.27
C ASP A 30 -6.21 -1.26 27.91
N ILE A 31 -5.92 -2.14 28.88
CA ILE A 31 -5.33 -3.46 28.57
C ILE A 31 -6.32 -4.36 27.85
N PHE A 32 -7.58 -4.41 28.31
CA PHE A 32 -8.63 -5.16 27.61
C PHE A 32 -8.88 -4.57 26.22
N ARG A 33 -8.97 -3.24 26.11
CA ARG A 33 -9.14 -2.56 24.82
C ARG A 33 -7.97 -2.82 23.87
N ILE A 34 -6.74 -2.82 24.37
CA ILE A 34 -5.56 -3.18 23.59
C ILE A 34 -5.69 -4.62 23.08
N SER A 35 -6.12 -5.56 23.92
CA SER A 35 -6.30 -6.96 23.54
C SER A 35 -7.36 -7.09 22.44
N ASP A 36 -8.51 -6.45 22.63
CA ASP A 36 -9.61 -6.43 21.66
C ASP A 36 -9.15 -5.80 20.35
N LEU A 37 -8.46 -4.65 20.40
CA LEU A 37 -7.90 -3.99 19.22
C LEU A 37 -6.89 -4.88 18.49
N GLN A 38 -6.04 -5.61 19.22
CA GLN A 38 -5.13 -6.56 18.59
C GLN A 38 -5.93 -7.68 17.89
N GLU A 39 -6.91 -8.27 18.55
CA GLU A 39 -7.75 -9.33 17.97
C GLU A 39 -8.54 -8.85 16.74
N ASP A 40 -9.22 -7.72 16.85
CA ASP A 40 -9.94 -7.04 15.78
C ASP A 40 -9.00 -6.74 14.63
N LEU A 41 -7.87 -6.09 14.92
CA LEU A 41 -6.85 -5.78 13.95
C LEU A 41 -6.44 -7.06 13.25
N TYR A 42 -6.12 -8.16 13.96
CA TYR A 42 -5.65 -9.44 13.42
C TYR A 42 -6.69 -10.27 12.66
N ARG A 43 -7.97 -10.09 12.96
CA ARG A 43 -9.09 -10.76 12.27
C ARG A 43 -9.64 -9.95 11.10
N PHE A 44 -9.41 -8.64 11.07
CA PHE A 44 -9.96 -7.78 10.04
C PHE A 44 -9.50 -8.20 8.63
N ARG A 45 -10.47 -8.29 7.71
CA ARG A 45 -10.29 -8.67 6.30
C ARG A 45 -11.10 -7.71 5.43
N GLN A 46 -10.67 -7.51 4.19
CA GLN A 46 -11.37 -6.68 3.20
C GLN A 46 -12.82 -7.13 3.00
N GLY A 47 -13.04 -8.43 2.77
CA GLY A 47 -14.39 -8.97 2.60
C GLY A 47 -15.11 -8.34 1.42
N THR A 48 -16.25 -7.70 1.67
CA THR A 48 -17.06 -7.03 0.64
C THR A 48 -16.70 -5.56 0.43
N LEU A 49 -15.80 -5.00 1.25
CA LEU A 49 -15.37 -3.61 1.11
C LEU A 49 -14.48 -3.43 -0.13
N ASP A 50 -14.50 -2.24 -0.72
CA ASP A 50 -13.45 -1.84 -1.65
C ASP A 50 -12.12 -1.64 -0.90
N VAL A 51 -11.02 -1.49 -1.64
CA VAL A 51 -9.69 -1.35 -1.03
C VAL A 51 -9.57 -0.08 -0.18
N SER A 52 -10.24 1.01 -0.56
CA SER A 52 -10.14 2.31 0.11
C SER A 52 -10.85 2.32 1.46
N ASP A 53 -12.06 1.77 1.50
CA ASP A 53 -12.86 1.61 2.73
C ASP A 53 -12.19 0.64 3.70
N TYR A 54 -11.69 -0.49 3.18
CA TYR A 54 -10.91 -1.44 3.97
C TYR A 54 -9.67 -0.78 4.59
N PHE A 55 -8.89 -0.06 3.77
CA PHE A 55 -7.70 0.64 4.23
C PHE A 55 -8.02 1.67 5.33
N THR A 56 -9.09 2.44 5.12
CA THR A 56 -9.53 3.46 6.08
C THR A 56 -9.91 2.85 7.42
N GLN A 57 -10.70 1.77 7.43
CA GLN A 57 -11.07 1.09 8.67
C GLN A 57 -9.86 0.44 9.36
N LEU A 58 -8.96 -0.18 8.60
CA LEU A 58 -7.73 -0.74 9.13
C LEU A 58 -6.88 0.34 9.83
N LYS A 59 -6.79 1.52 9.21
CA LYS A 59 -6.07 2.67 9.76
C LYS A 59 -6.68 3.13 11.09
N VAL A 60 -8.01 3.14 11.23
CA VAL A 60 -8.66 3.47 12.51
C VAL A 60 -8.21 2.52 13.63
N TYR A 61 -8.25 1.21 13.39
CA TYR A 61 -7.77 0.23 14.38
C TYR A 61 -6.28 0.41 14.71
N TRP A 62 -5.48 0.66 13.67
CA TRP A 62 -4.04 0.85 13.82
C TRP A 62 -3.72 2.09 14.65
N ASP A 63 -4.27 3.24 14.29
CA ASP A 63 -4.07 4.54 14.96
C ASP A 63 -4.57 4.48 16.41
N GLU A 64 -5.71 3.82 16.67
CA GLU A 64 -6.21 3.61 18.03
C GLU A 64 -5.23 2.76 18.87
N LEU A 65 -4.71 1.67 18.30
CA LEU A 65 -3.68 0.85 18.97
C LEU A 65 -2.39 1.65 19.20
N GLU A 66 -1.99 2.54 18.29
CA GLU A 66 -0.84 3.44 18.49
C GLU A 66 -1.03 4.41 19.64
N ASN A 67 -2.24 4.93 19.81
CA ASN A 67 -2.57 5.81 20.92
C ASN A 67 -2.43 5.09 22.28
N TYR A 68 -2.84 3.82 22.37
CA TYR A 68 -2.67 3.03 23.59
C TYR A 68 -1.25 2.50 23.79
N ARG A 69 -0.50 2.24 22.71
CA ARG A 69 0.88 1.74 22.73
C ARG A 69 1.81 2.63 21.92
N PRO A 70 2.11 3.86 22.39
CA PRO A 70 3.04 4.74 21.71
C PRO A 70 4.47 4.19 21.77
N ILE A 71 5.28 4.46 20.75
CA ILE A 71 6.72 4.17 20.80
C ILE A 71 7.33 5.04 21.92
N PRO A 72 8.02 4.46 22.90
CA PRO A 72 8.58 5.21 24.01
C PRO A 72 9.70 6.15 23.51
N HIS A 73 9.76 7.34 24.08
CA HIS A 73 10.87 8.27 23.85
C HIS A 73 12.06 7.94 24.77
N CYS A 74 13.29 8.10 24.29
CA CYS A 74 14.49 8.02 25.14
C CYS A 74 14.37 9.10 26.23
N LYS A 75 14.46 8.71 27.50
CA LYS A 75 14.54 9.64 28.64
C LYS A 75 15.99 10.02 28.98
N CYS A 76 16.85 9.86 27.99
CA CYS A 76 18.29 9.95 28.10
C CYS A 76 18.68 11.44 28.14
N SER A 77 19.51 11.84 29.11
CA SER A 77 19.90 13.26 29.23
C SER A 77 20.70 13.76 28.02
N ILE A 78 21.36 12.83 27.32
CA ILE A 78 21.99 13.04 26.02
C ILE A 78 21.19 12.20 25.00
N PRO A 79 20.76 12.76 23.85
CA PRO A 79 20.05 12.01 22.83
C PRO A 79 20.85 10.79 22.35
N CYS A 80 20.24 9.59 22.38
CA CYS A 80 20.89 8.37 21.87
C CYS A 80 20.90 8.38 20.34
N SER A 81 22.08 8.16 19.74
CA SER A 81 22.26 7.94 18.30
C SER A 81 22.31 6.46 17.92
N CYS A 82 22.02 5.56 18.87
CA CYS A 82 22.09 4.11 18.72
C CYS A 82 21.11 3.50 17.70
N GLY A 83 20.21 4.29 17.11
CA GLY A 83 19.26 3.82 16.10
C GLY A 83 18.13 2.92 16.62
N GLY A 84 18.15 2.46 17.87
CA GLY A 84 17.17 1.50 18.40
C GLY A 84 15.70 1.94 18.27
N ILE A 85 15.39 3.20 18.57
CA ILE A 85 14.03 3.76 18.38
C ILE A 85 13.65 3.82 16.90
N ALA A 86 14.61 4.12 16.01
CA ALA A 86 14.37 4.11 14.57
C ALA A 86 14.08 2.69 14.06
N SER A 87 14.80 1.68 14.56
CA SER A 87 14.53 0.27 14.23
C SER A 87 13.16 -0.18 14.71
N VAL A 88 12.75 0.19 15.94
CA VAL A 88 11.40 -0.12 16.45
C VAL A 88 10.31 0.52 15.57
N ARG A 89 10.52 1.76 15.11
CA ARG A 89 9.61 2.41 14.18
C ARG A 89 9.53 1.68 12.84
N ALA A 90 10.68 1.31 12.28
CA ALA A 90 10.75 0.58 11.01
C ALA A 90 10.01 -0.78 11.08
N TYR A 91 10.21 -1.56 12.16
CA TYR A 91 9.47 -2.82 12.34
C TYR A 91 7.96 -2.61 12.45
N ARG A 92 7.53 -1.56 13.14
CA ARG A 92 6.11 -1.22 13.27
C ARG A 92 5.48 -0.81 11.94
N GLU A 93 6.18 0.00 11.14
CA GLU A 93 5.75 0.36 9.79
C GLU A 93 5.67 -0.88 8.89
N GLN A 94 6.63 -1.80 8.99
CA GLN A 94 6.60 -3.08 8.27
C GLN A 94 5.40 -3.94 8.69
N ASP A 95 5.14 -4.07 9.99
CA ASP A 95 3.99 -4.81 10.51
C ASP A 95 2.68 -4.23 9.99
N TYR A 96 2.58 -2.90 9.85
CA TYR A 96 1.40 -2.26 9.30
C TYR A 96 1.15 -2.65 7.85
N VAL A 97 2.19 -2.60 7.02
CA VAL A 97 2.12 -3.01 5.61
C VAL A 97 1.76 -4.49 5.49
N ILE A 98 2.41 -5.36 6.28
CA ILE A 98 2.11 -6.79 6.33
C ILE A 98 0.65 -7.02 6.71
N ARG A 99 0.15 -6.28 7.70
CA ARG A 99 -1.23 -6.38 8.17
C ARG A 99 -2.23 -5.98 7.09
N PHE A 100 -1.98 -4.86 6.42
CA PHE A 100 -2.77 -4.40 5.28
C PHE A 100 -2.84 -5.48 4.20
N LEU A 101 -1.69 -5.96 3.72
CA LEU A 101 -1.62 -6.93 2.64
C LEU A 101 -2.25 -8.28 3.02
N LYS A 102 -2.05 -8.77 4.25
CA LYS A 102 -2.64 -10.04 4.71
C LYS A 102 -4.16 -10.00 4.82
N GLY A 103 -4.76 -8.83 5.02
CA GLY A 103 -6.22 -8.71 5.09
C GLY A 103 -6.90 -8.48 3.75
N LEU A 104 -6.15 -8.21 2.67
CA LEU A 104 -6.70 -8.06 1.32
C LEU A 104 -7.22 -9.40 0.77
N ASN A 105 -8.25 -9.30 -0.07
CA ASN A 105 -8.88 -10.45 -0.73
C ASN A 105 -7.92 -11.20 -1.67
N GLU A 106 -8.27 -12.44 -2.01
CA GLU A 106 -7.40 -13.32 -2.78
C GLU A 106 -7.20 -12.91 -4.24
N ARG A 107 -8.11 -12.11 -4.80
CA ARG A 107 -7.93 -11.47 -6.11
C ARG A 107 -6.64 -10.65 -6.22
N PHE A 108 -6.13 -10.13 -5.10
CA PHE A 108 -4.87 -9.38 -5.04
C PHE A 108 -3.65 -10.27 -4.73
N SER A 109 -3.76 -11.60 -4.78
CA SER A 109 -2.68 -12.55 -4.42
C SER A 109 -1.35 -12.26 -5.11
N HIS A 110 -1.38 -11.94 -6.40
CA HIS A 110 -0.20 -11.60 -7.17
C HIS A 110 0.48 -10.32 -6.66
N SER A 111 -0.27 -9.22 -6.58
CA SER A 111 0.23 -7.92 -6.12
C SER A 111 0.67 -7.97 -4.64
N LYS A 112 -0.05 -8.69 -3.78
CA LYS A 112 0.35 -8.98 -2.38
C LYS A 112 1.75 -9.60 -2.34
N SER A 113 1.96 -10.65 -3.13
CA SER A 113 3.23 -11.38 -3.17
C SER A 113 4.35 -10.52 -3.72
N GLN A 114 4.10 -9.78 -4.80
CA GLN A 114 5.08 -8.87 -5.38
C GLN A 114 5.54 -7.80 -4.39
N ILE A 115 4.60 -7.15 -3.68
CA ILE A 115 4.92 -6.14 -2.68
C ILE A 115 5.71 -6.77 -1.51
N MET A 116 5.31 -7.95 -1.02
CA MET A 116 6.04 -8.64 0.06
C MET A 116 7.47 -9.04 -0.31
N MET A 117 7.80 -9.16 -1.60
CA MET A 117 9.15 -9.48 -2.09
C MET A 117 10.01 -8.24 -2.35
N MET A 118 9.48 -7.02 -2.22
CA MET A 118 10.26 -5.79 -2.37
C MET A 118 11.27 -5.65 -1.23
N ASN A 119 12.48 -5.15 -1.54
CA ASN A 119 13.51 -4.84 -0.55
C ASN A 119 14.14 -3.46 -0.84
N PRO A 120 13.91 -2.44 0.02
CA PRO A 120 13.13 -2.50 1.26
C PRO A 120 11.62 -2.65 0.99
N LEU A 121 10.89 -3.20 1.97
CA LEU A 121 9.42 -3.21 1.94
C LEU A 121 8.94 -1.75 1.84
N PRO A 122 8.01 -1.41 0.94
CA PRO A 122 7.52 -0.05 0.81
C PRO A 122 6.76 0.39 2.07
N ASP A 123 6.64 1.69 2.27
CA ASP A 123 5.74 2.24 3.27
C ASP A 123 4.27 1.93 2.94
N ILE A 124 3.39 2.23 3.91
CA ILE A 124 1.97 1.91 3.81
C ILE A 124 1.26 2.68 2.68
N ASP A 125 1.63 3.94 2.43
CA ASP A 125 0.97 4.78 1.45
C ASP A 125 1.33 4.34 0.02
N HIS A 126 2.59 3.95 -0.18
CA HIS A 126 3.05 3.38 -1.43
C HIS A 126 2.46 1.98 -1.68
N ALA A 127 2.42 1.12 -0.66
CA ALA A 127 1.75 -0.19 -0.75
C ALA A 127 0.26 -0.05 -1.10
N PHE A 128 -0.45 0.88 -0.46
CA PHE A 128 -1.84 1.20 -0.77
C PHE A 128 -2.00 1.65 -2.23
N SER A 129 -1.16 2.57 -2.68
CA SER A 129 -1.19 3.09 -4.05
C SER A 129 -1.01 1.99 -5.11
N LEU A 130 -0.10 1.04 -4.89
CA LEU A 130 0.14 -0.10 -5.78
C LEU A 130 -1.10 -1.00 -5.89
N ILE A 131 -1.79 -1.27 -4.78
CA ILE A 131 -3.01 -2.08 -4.78
C ILE A 131 -4.17 -1.35 -5.47
N ILE A 132 -4.33 -0.05 -5.23
CA ILE A 132 -5.37 0.76 -5.91
C ILE A 132 -5.13 0.78 -7.43
N GLN A 133 -3.88 0.88 -7.87
CA GLN A 133 -3.54 0.80 -9.29
C GLN A 133 -3.97 -0.55 -9.88
N GLN A 134 -3.71 -1.65 -9.18
CA GLN A 134 -4.14 -2.98 -9.61
C GLN A 134 -5.67 -3.12 -9.67
N GLU A 135 -6.39 -2.60 -8.68
CA GLU A 135 -7.85 -2.66 -8.63
C GLU A 135 -8.48 -2.00 -9.87
N ARG A 136 -7.92 -0.88 -10.32
CA ARG A 136 -8.36 -0.18 -11.54
C ARG A 136 -8.10 -0.99 -12.81
N GLU A 137 -6.98 -1.70 -12.88
CA GLU A 137 -6.67 -2.58 -14.02
C GLU A 137 -7.67 -3.75 -14.09
N MET A 138 -8.00 -4.35 -12.94
CA MET A 138 -8.97 -5.45 -12.86
C MET A 138 -10.39 -5.04 -13.26
N LEU A 139 -10.76 -3.78 -13.04
CA LEU A 139 -12.05 -3.20 -13.45
C LEU A 139 -12.06 -2.71 -14.91
N GLY A 140 -10.94 -2.83 -15.63
CA GLY A 140 -10.82 -2.46 -17.04
C GLY A 140 -11.64 -3.36 -17.98
N PRO A 141 -11.86 -2.92 -19.24
CA PRO A 141 -12.75 -3.57 -20.22
C PRO A 141 -12.34 -4.98 -20.67
N ASN A 142 -11.25 -5.53 -20.14
CA ASN A 142 -10.74 -6.86 -20.51
C ASN A 142 -11.14 -7.98 -19.52
N SER A 143 -11.89 -7.67 -18.46
CA SER A 143 -12.23 -8.62 -17.39
C SER A 143 -13.29 -9.68 -17.76
N ASP A 144 -13.87 -9.62 -18.96
CA ASP A 144 -14.90 -10.58 -19.44
C ASP A 144 -14.36 -11.63 -20.45
N SER A 145 -13.04 -11.80 -20.55
CA SER A 145 -12.42 -12.73 -21.53
C SER A 145 -12.10 -14.11 -20.95
N SER A 146 -12.93 -14.67 -20.07
CA SER A 146 -12.65 -16.00 -19.49
C SER A 146 -13.87 -16.87 -19.29
N LEU A 147 -14.72 -17.02 -20.31
CA LEU A 147 -15.62 -18.16 -20.39
C LEU A 147 -15.68 -18.71 -21.83
N GLU A 148 -15.35 -20.01 -21.91
CA GLU A 148 -15.61 -20.98 -22.98
C GLU A 148 -14.67 -21.03 -24.21
N ALA A 149 -13.65 -21.88 -24.10
CA ALA A 149 -13.15 -22.65 -25.23
C ALA A 149 -12.95 -24.11 -24.82
N THR A 150 -14.05 -24.86 -24.75
CA THR A 150 -14.02 -26.32 -24.80
C THR A 150 -14.22 -26.76 -26.25
N SER A 151 -13.17 -27.27 -26.90
CA SER A 151 -13.28 -28.51 -27.69
C SER A 151 -11.91 -29.00 -28.13
N ASP A 152 -11.70 -30.27 -27.85
CA ASP A 152 -10.60 -31.12 -28.27
C ASP A 152 -10.31 -31.15 -29.78
N SER A 153 -9.07 -31.58 -30.06
CA SER A 153 -8.60 -32.29 -31.27
C SER A 153 -8.38 -31.49 -32.56
N ALA A 154 -7.10 -31.30 -32.93
CA ALA A 154 -6.42 -32.17 -33.91
C ALA A 154 -5.08 -31.58 -34.35
N MET A 155 -4.03 -32.40 -34.29
CA MET A 155 -2.76 -32.17 -34.98
C MET A 155 -2.99 -32.14 -36.50
N ALA A 156 -2.47 -31.13 -37.19
CA ALA A 156 -2.31 -31.17 -38.64
C ALA A 156 -1.02 -30.48 -39.10
N LEU A 157 -0.21 -31.32 -39.73
CA LEU A 157 1.09 -31.16 -40.39
C LEU A 157 1.32 -29.87 -41.21
N GLN A 158 2.57 -29.43 -41.18
CA GLN A 158 3.21 -28.67 -42.26
C GLN A 158 3.11 -29.41 -43.60
N VAL A 159 2.73 -28.70 -44.68
CA VAL A 159 3.25 -28.99 -46.02
C VAL A 159 3.56 -27.68 -46.74
N ASN A 160 4.83 -27.55 -47.10
CA ASN A 160 5.41 -26.61 -48.04
C ASN A 160 4.98 -26.95 -49.47
N SER A 161 4.54 -25.97 -50.25
CA SER A 161 4.49 -26.10 -51.71
C SER A 161 4.85 -24.78 -52.38
N ASN A 162 6.10 -24.73 -52.85
CA ASN A 162 6.57 -23.84 -53.90
C ASN A 162 5.64 -23.92 -55.12
N TYR A 163 5.20 -22.77 -55.62
CA TYR A 163 4.91 -22.58 -57.04
C TYR A 163 5.53 -21.28 -57.54
N HIS A 164 6.09 -21.41 -58.74
CA HIS A 164 6.98 -20.51 -59.44
C HIS A 164 6.31 -19.26 -60.01
N ASN A 165 7.06 -18.15 -59.96
CA ASN A 165 7.40 -17.25 -61.06
C ASN A 165 6.30 -16.40 -61.72
N SER A 166 6.40 -15.07 -61.63
CA SER A 166 6.78 -14.23 -62.81
C SER A 166 6.84 -12.73 -62.51
N ASN A 167 7.96 -12.15 -62.94
CA ASN A 167 8.24 -10.79 -63.44
C ASN A 167 7.25 -9.64 -63.17
N GLY A 168 7.79 -8.56 -62.57
CA GLY A 168 7.25 -7.20 -62.67
C GLY A 168 8.30 -6.14 -62.34
N ARG A 169 9.01 -5.66 -63.38
CA ARG A 169 9.86 -4.45 -63.35
C ARG A 169 8.99 -3.21 -63.10
N GLY A 170 9.39 -2.35 -62.19
CA GLY A 170 8.77 -1.03 -62.02
C GLY A 170 9.49 -0.19 -60.97
N GLY A 171 10.64 0.38 -61.34
CA GLY A 171 11.27 1.43 -60.55
C GLY A 171 10.61 2.77 -60.84
N PHE A 172 10.24 3.51 -59.79
CA PHE A 172 10.13 4.96 -59.83
C PHE A 172 10.66 5.55 -58.53
N ASN A 173 11.67 6.40 -58.73
CA ASN A 173 12.21 7.33 -57.75
C ASN A 173 11.11 8.28 -57.27
N ASN A 174 11.04 8.54 -55.97
CA ASN A 174 10.51 9.81 -55.50
C ASN A 174 11.46 10.45 -54.48
N LYS A 175 12.13 11.51 -54.95
CA LYS A 175 12.83 12.52 -54.17
C LYS A 175 11.79 13.41 -53.49
N GLY A 176 11.65 13.32 -52.18
CA GLY A 176 11.00 14.36 -51.36
C GLY A 176 12.06 15.27 -50.75
N LYS A 177 12.30 16.42 -51.39
CA LYS A 177 13.04 17.56 -50.79
C LYS A 177 12.05 18.35 -49.94
N GLY A 178 12.34 18.51 -48.65
CA GLY A 178 11.69 19.46 -47.76
C GLY A 178 12.74 20.11 -46.87
N SER A 179 13.22 21.28 -47.28
CA SER A 179 14.04 22.19 -46.49
C SER A 179 13.11 23.28 -45.97
N SER A 180 13.09 23.50 -44.66
CA SER A 180 12.72 24.80 -44.08
C SER A 180 13.50 25.04 -42.79
N SER A 181 14.36 26.04 -42.91
CA SER A 181 15.14 26.72 -41.87
C SER A 181 14.27 27.31 -40.76
N SER A 182 14.69 27.13 -39.50
CA SER A 182 14.58 28.15 -38.43
C SER A 182 15.50 27.74 -37.28
N LYS A 183 16.73 28.25 -37.22
CA LYS A 183 17.15 29.45 -36.48
C LYS A 183 16.97 29.33 -34.95
N GLY A 184 18.05 28.87 -34.29
CA GLY A 184 18.60 29.44 -33.07
C GLY A 184 17.82 29.28 -31.76
N GLY A 185 18.39 28.51 -30.83
CA GLY A 185 18.03 28.59 -29.42
C GLY A 185 18.53 27.42 -28.58
N ASN A 186 19.82 27.41 -28.23
CA ASN A 186 20.33 26.62 -27.11
C ASN A 186 19.53 26.99 -25.85
N ARG A 187 18.72 26.06 -25.33
CA ARG A 187 18.19 26.14 -23.97
C ARG A 187 18.67 24.89 -23.23
N LEU A 188 19.72 25.10 -22.45
CA LEU A 188 20.22 24.17 -21.46
C LEU A 188 19.30 24.28 -20.22
N CYS A 189 18.83 23.15 -19.70
CA CYS A 189 18.05 23.10 -18.46
C CYS A 189 18.98 23.26 -17.26
N THR A 190 18.73 24.23 -16.38
CA THR A 190 19.54 24.52 -15.19
C THR A 190 19.04 23.84 -13.90
N HIS A 191 18.19 22.81 -14.00
CA HIS A 191 17.66 22.09 -12.83
C HIS A 191 17.95 20.58 -12.82
N CYS A 192 18.87 20.13 -13.65
CA CYS A 192 19.55 18.85 -13.45
C CYS A 192 21.01 19.12 -13.10
N GLY A 193 21.26 19.18 -11.79
CA GLY A 193 22.53 18.97 -11.11
C GLY A 193 22.22 18.19 -9.86
#